data_AF-A0A7S4VNH0-F1
#
_entry.id   AF-A0A7S4VNH0-F1
#
_cell.length_a   1.000
_cell.length_b   1.000
_cell.length_c   1.000
_cell.angle_alpha   90.00
_cell.angle_beta   90.00
_cell.angle_gamma   90.00
#
_symmetry.space_group_name_H-M   'P 1'
#
loop_
_entity.id
_entity.type
_entity.pdbx_description
1 polymer ?
#
loop_
_entity_poly.entity_id
_entity_poly.type
_entity_poly.pdbx_seq_one_letter_code
_entity_poly.pdbx_strand_id
1 'polypeptide(L)'
;ESELSQISDADSFHSAVSLGAQAELSIALQEDIRAAEEEIERLKKQVSDVVQSYKDNWEKDEGGTVSSAEKRTQRQVKHDLKLNLVRSEAELRALRAAYRDLMNQLAEAKTLDYEKTLNGGNGVGVDGMSSGLHESDAF
;
A
#
# COMPACT_ATOMS: atom_id res chain seq x y z
N GLU A 1 -27.99 -14.25 33.15
CA GLU A 1 -27.47 -14.77 31.87
C GLU A 1 -28.04 -13.91 30.74
N SER A 2 -27.27 -13.66 29.69
CA SER A 2 -27.63 -12.90 28.47
C SER A 2 -27.31 -11.40 28.37
N GLU A 3 -26.10 -10.97 28.77
CA GLU A 3 -25.49 -9.73 28.23
C GLU A 3 -24.24 -10.00 27.36
N LEU A 4 -23.62 -11.17 27.50
CA LEU A 4 -22.44 -11.58 26.72
C LEU A 4 -22.75 -11.95 25.26
N SER A 5 -23.99 -12.34 24.94
CA SER A 5 -24.35 -12.74 23.57
C SER A 5 -24.51 -11.56 22.62
N GLN A 6 -24.85 -10.36 23.11
CA GLN A 6 -25.09 -9.20 22.25
C GLN A 6 -23.79 -8.47 21.86
N ILE A 7 -22.73 -8.59 22.66
CA ILE A 7 -21.42 -7.99 22.39
C ILE A 7 -20.70 -8.76 21.27
N SER A 8 -20.85 -10.09 21.22
CA SER A 8 -20.21 -10.95 20.21
C SER A 8 -20.68 -10.68 18.78
N ASP A 9 -21.97 -10.42 18.56
CA ASP A 9 -22.50 -10.16 17.21
C ASP A 9 -22.14 -8.75 16.72
N ALA A 10 -22.04 -7.78 17.62
CA ALA A 10 -21.65 -6.41 17.30
C ALA A 10 -20.18 -6.31 16.86
N ASP A 11 -19.27 -7.02 17.54
CA ASP A 11 -17.85 -7.05 17.17
C ASP A 11 -17.62 -7.79 15.84
N SER A 12 -18.41 -8.83 15.55
CA SER A 12 -18.38 -9.54 14.26
C SER A 12 -18.85 -8.65 13.10
N PHE A 13 -19.93 -7.87 13.30
CA PHE A 13 -20.43 -6.95 12.28
C PHE A 13 -19.45 -5.78 12.03
N HIS A 14 -18.88 -5.20 13.08
CA HIS A 14 -17.88 -4.13 12.95
C HIS A 14 -16.58 -4.62 12.28
N SER A 15 -16.15 -5.85 12.56
CA SER A 15 -14.99 -6.46 11.90
C SER A 15 -15.24 -6.73 10.42
N ALA A 16 -16.41 -7.24 10.05
CA ALA A 16 -16.78 -7.49 8.65
C ALA A 16 -16.87 -6.18 7.83
N VAL A 17 -17.46 -5.13 8.41
CA VAL A 17 -17.52 -3.80 7.78
C VAL A 17 -16.13 -3.17 7.62
N SER A 18 -15.26 -3.31 8.63
CA SER A 18 -13.88 -2.82 8.58
C SER A 18 -13.03 -3.55 7.53
N LEU A 19 -13.20 -4.88 7.40
CA LEU A 19 -12.51 -5.67 6.38
C LEU A 19 -13.01 -5.33 4.96
N GLY A 20 -14.32 -5.10 4.80
CA GLY A 20 -14.90 -4.64 3.53
C GLY A 20 -14.31 -3.31 3.07
N ALA A 21 -14.28 -2.31 3.96
CA ALA A 21 -13.68 -1.01 3.67
C ALA A 21 -12.18 -1.09 3.33
N GLN A 22 -11.43 -1.98 4.00
CA GLN A 22 -10.01 -2.21 3.69
C GLN A 22 -9.80 -2.90 2.34
N ALA A 23 -10.69 -3.81 1.95
CA ALA A 23 -10.65 -4.45 0.63
C ALA A 23 -10.93 -3.44 -0.49
N GLU A 24 -11.93 -2.56 -0.31
CA GLU A 24 -12.22 -1.47 -1.24
C GLU A 24 -11.04 -0.50 -1.37
N LEU A 25 -10.41 -0.13 -0.24
CA LEU A 25 -9.21 0.72 -0.25
C LEU A 25 -8.03 0.04 -0.96
N SER A 26 -7.83 -1.27 -0.77
CA SER A 26 -6.81 -2.03 -1.48
C SER A 26 -7.02 -2.01 -2.99
N ILE A 27 -8.27 -2.17 -3.45
CA ILE A 27 -8.62 -2.13 -4.87
C ILE A 27 -8.36 -0.73 -5.43
N ALA A 28 -8.83 0.32 -4.75
CA ALA A 28 -8.61 1.71 -5.16
C ALA A 28 -7.11 2.04 -5.28
N LEU A 29 -6.29 1.64 -4.30
CA LEU A 29 -4.84 1.83 -4.37
C LEU A 29 -4.19 1.09 -5.53
N GLN A 30 -4.66 -0.11 -5.86
CA GLN A 30 -4.16 -0.85 -7.03
C GLN A 30 -4.52 -0.15 -8.35
N GLU A 31 -5.72 0.41 -8.45
CA GLU A 31 -6.16 1.20 -9.61
C GLU A 31 -5.32 2.49 -9.74
N ASP A 32 -5.08 3.22 -8.64
CA ASP A 32 -4.24 4.42 -8.62
C ASP A 32 -2.78 4.10 -9.00
N ILE A 33 -2.23 2.99 -8.49
CA ILE A 33 -0.90 2.51 -8.87
C ILE A 33 -0.81 2.26 -10.38
N ARG A 34 -1.81 1.58 -10.94
CA ARG A 34 -1.87 1.29 -12.37
C ARG A 34 -1.96 2.57 -13.19
N ALA A 35 -2.81 3.52 -12.79
CA ALA A 35 -2.94 4.81 -13.47
C ALA A 35 -1.61 5.59 -13.45
N ALA A 36 -0.91 5.60 -12.31
CA ALA A 36 0.41 6.22 -12.19
C ALA A 36 1.47 5.53 -13.08
N GLU A 37 1.45 4.20 -13.18
CA GLU A 37 2.33 3.44 -14.09
C GLU A 37 2.08 3.77 -15.55
N GLU A 38 0.81 3.82 -15.97
CA GLU A 38 0.41 4.17 -17.34
C GLU A 38 0.85 5.62 -17.69
N GLU A 39 0.69 6.56 -16.76
CA GLU A 39 1.13 7.94 -16.93
C GLU A 39 2.67 8.06 -17.03
N ILE A 40 3.41 7.32 -16.21
CA ILE A 40 4.88 7.27 -16.29
C ILE A 40 5.33 6.76 -17.67
N GLU A 41 4.75 5.68 -18.17
CA GLU A 41 5.11 5.15 -19.49
C GLU A 41 4.75 6.13 -20.62
N ARG A 42 3.60 6.81 -20.51
CA ARG A 42 3.22 7.89 -21.44
C ARG A 42 4.24 9.04 -21.42
N LEU A 43 4.65 9.49 -20.24
CA LEU A 43 5.64 10.57 -20.08
C LEU A 43 7.02 10.16 -20.59
N LYS A 44 7.48 8.94 -20.31
CA LYS A 44 8.74 8.39 -20.87
C LYS A 44 8.72 8.40 -22.39
N LYS A 45 7.60 7.98 -22.99
CA LYS A 45 7.42 8.04 -24.45
C LYS A 45 7.50 9.48 -24.96
N GLN A 46 6.79 10.42 -24.34
CA GLN A 46 6.85 11.83 -24.74
C GLN A 46 8.25 12.43 -24.62
N VAL A 47 8.99 12.12 -23.56
CA VAL A 47 10.39 12.54 -23.39
C VAL A 47 11.24 11.96 -24.53
N SER A 48 11.06 10.68 -24.86
CA SER A 48 11.75 10.01 -25.96
C SER A 48 11.43 10.66 -27.31
N ASP A 49 10.16 10.91 -27.60
CA ASP A 49 9.68 11.52 -28.84
C ASP A 49 10.26 12.94 -29.00
N VAL A 50 10.28 13.73 -27.92
CA VAL A 50 10.91 15.06 -27.93
C VAL A 50 12.42 14.95 -28.20
N VAL A 51 13.11 14.00 -27.55
CA VAL A 51 14.56 13.79 -27.78
C VAL A 51 14.84 13.32 -29.21
N GLN A 52 14.00 12.47 -29.78
CA GLN A 52 14.15 12.01 -31.16
C GLN A 52 13.88 13.15 -32.14
N SER A 53 12.82 13.93 -31.91
CA SER A 53 12.53 15.14 -32.69
C SER A 53 13.72 16.11 -32.68
N TYR A 54 14.42 16.25 -31.55
CA TYR A 54 15.67 17.03 -31.47
C TYR A 54 16.75 16.51 -32.40
N LYS A 55 17.01 15.20 -32.39
CA LYS A 55 18.02 14.58 -33.25
C LYS A 55 17.64 14.76 -34.70
N ASP A 56 16.41 14.40 -35.07
CA ASP A 56 15.94 14.45 -36.45
C ASP A 56 15.94 15.88 -37.02
N ASN A 57 15.52 16.87 -36.22
CA ASN A 57 15.44 18.26 -36.65
C ASN A 57 16.80 18.97 -36.65
N TRP A 58 17.80 18.50 -35.90
CA TRP A 58 19.12 19.16 -35.84
C TRP A 58 20.18 18.44 -36.66
N GLU A 59 20.10 17.12 -36.81
CA GLU A 59 21.00 16.35 -37.68
C GLU A 59 20.71 16.61 -39.17
N LYS A 60 19.47 16.96 -39.53
CA LYS A 60 19.08 17.29 -40.91
C LYS A 60 19.17 18.78 -41.24
N ASP A 61 19.46 19.62 -40.24
CA ASP A 61 19.53 21.07 -40.39
C ASP A 61 20.95 21.52 -40.75
N GLU A 62 21.41 21.14 -41.94
CA GLU A 62 22.68 21.62 -42.51
C GLU A 62 22.65 23.13 -42.84
N GLY A 63 21.47 23.77 -42.75
CA GLY A 63 21.23 25.18 -43.11
C GLY A 63 20.99 26.16 -41.95
N GLY A 64 20.98 25.70 -40.69
CA GLY A 64 20.73 26.57 -39.53
C GLY A 64 19.31 27.11 -39.41
N THR A 65 18.34 26.39 -39.96
CA THR A 65 16.93 26.77 -40.09
C THR A 65 16.15 26.76 -38.77
N VAL A 66 16.59 26.03 -37.73
CA VAL A 66 15.91 26.03 -36.42
C VAL A 66 16.26 27.29 -35.62
N SER A 67 15.25 28.13 -35.38
CA SER A 67 15.42 29.40 -34.67
C SER A 67 15.87 29.21 -33.21
N SER A 68 16.61 30.18 -32.67
CA SER A 68 17.00 30.16 -31.24
C SER A 68 15.81 30.15 -30.28
N ALA A 69 14.66 30.69 -30.71
CA ALA A 69 13.41 30.65 -29.97
C ALA A 69 12.87 29.21 -29.88
N GLU A 70 12.78 28.47 -30.99
CA GLU A 70 12.34 27.07 -30.98
C GLU A 70 13.26 26.16 -30.17
N LYS A 71 14.58 26.37 -30.27
CA LYS A 71 15.55 25.63 -29.44
C LYS A 71 15.28 25.83 -27.95
N ARG A 72 14.90 27.04 -27.52
CA ARG A 72 14.53 27.34 -26.13
C ARG A 72 13.20 26.72 -25.75
N THR A 73 12.17 26.87 -26.56
CA THR A 73 10.84 26.31 -26.31
C THR A 73 10.91 24.79 -26.14
N GLN A 74 11.59 24.09 -27.05
CA GLN A 74 11.71 22.63 -26.94
C GLN A 74 12.53 22.20 -25.70
N ARG A 75 13.51 23.01 -25.25
CA ARG A 75 14.32 22.70 -24.06
C ARG A 75 13.44 22.80 -22.82
N GLN A 76 12.57 23.80 -22.80
CA GLN A 76 11.58 23.99 -21.76
C GLN A 76 10.59 22.82 -21.73
N VAL A 77 10.02 22.44 -22.87
CA VAL A 77 9.10 21.28 -22.95
C VAL A 77 9.76 20.00 -22.44
N LYS A 78 11.00 19.72 -22.88
CA LYS A 78 11.76 18.56 -22.39
C LYS A 78 11.99 18.61 -20.88
N HIS A 79 12.33 19.78 -20.35
CA HIS A 79 12.54 19.98 -18.92
C HIS A 79 11.25 19.73 -18.14
N ASP A 80 10.13 20.27 -18.59
CA ASP A 80 8.84 20.15 -17.91
C ASP A 80 8.33 18.70 -17.93
N LEU A 81 8.48 18.00 -19.06
CA LEU A 81 8.17 16.57 -19.15
C LEU A 81 9.02 15.73 -18.18
N LYS A 82 10.32 16.05 -18.04
CA LYS A 82 11.19 15.38 -17.07
C LYS A 82 10.79 15.66 -15.63
N LEU A 83 10.41 16.90 -15.32
CA LEU A 83 9.90 17.24 -13.98
C LEU A 83 8.62 16.47 -13.67
N ASN A 84 7.70 16.40 -14.61
CA ASN A 84 6.46 15.63 -14.44
C ASN A 84 6.76 14.13 -14.27
N LEU A 85 7.69 13.57 -15.04
CA LEU A 85 8.10 12.18 -14.88
C LEU A 85 8.64 11.91 -13.47
N VAL A 86 9.53 12.76 -12.95
CA VAL A 86 10.07 12.61 -11.58
C VAL A 86 8.97 12.69 -10.53
N ARG A 87 7.97 13.57 -10.72
CA ARG A 87 6.82 13.69 -9.82
C ARG A 87 5.96 12.43 -9.84
N SER A 88 5.59 11.94 -11.02
CA SER A 88 4.81 10.70 -11.16
C SER A 88 5.55 9.48 -10.60
N GLU A 89 6.87 9.40 -10.79
CA GLU A 89 7.69 8.33 -10.17
C GLU A 89 7.71 8.41 -8.64
N ALA A 90 7.73 9.62 -8.07
CA ALA A 90 7.64 9.83 -6.63
C ALA A 90 6.24 9.46 -6.09
N GLU A 91 5.19 9.81 -6.81
CA GLU A 91 3.80 9.44 -6.50
C GLU A 91 3.61 7.92 -6.52
N LEU A 92 4.06 7.24 -7.57
CA LEU A 92 4.03 5.77 -7.65
C LEU A 92 4.75 5.11 -6.46
N ARG A 93 5.89 5.68 -6.04
CA ARG A 93 6.62 5.18 -4.87
C ARG A 93 5.81 5.35 -3.58
N ALA A 94 5.13 6.49 -3.41
CA ALA A 94 4.27 6.75 -2.26
C ALA A 94 3.06 5.81 -2.24
N LEU A 95 2.38 5.64 -3.37
CA LEU A 95 1.24 4.72 -3.51
C LEU A 95 1.62 3.27 -3.19
N ARG A 96 2.75 2.80 -3.72
CA ARG A 96 3.27 1.45 -3.42
C ARG A 96 3.65 1.27 -1.94
N ALA A 97 4.13 2.32 -1.28
CA ALA A 97 4.41 2.29 0.15
C ALA A 97 3.10 2.19 0.95
N ALA A 98 2.12 3.04 0.65
CA ALA A 98 0.80 3.02 1.30
C ALA A 98 0.11 1.66 1.13
N TYR A 99 0.15 1.09 -0.08
CA TYR A 99 -0.39 -0.24 -0.35
C TYR A 99 0.30 -1.33 0.49
N ARG A 100 1.62 -1.29 0.60
CA ARG A 100 2.38 -2.24 1.43
C ARG A 100 2.01 -2.12 2.90
N ASP A 101 1.89 -0.90 3.41
CA ASP A 101 1.53 -0.66 4.81
C ASP A 101 0.12 -1.18 5.11
N LEU A 102 -0.84 -0.98 4.21
CA LEU A 102 -2.19 -1.56 4.32
C LEU A 102 -2.15 -3.10 4.37
N MET A 103 -1.34 -3.72 3.52
CA MET A 103 -1.19 -5.18 3.51
C MET A 103 -0.53 -5.72 4.79
N ASN A 104 0.42 -4.98 5.36
CA ASN A 104 1.03 -5.32 6.65
C ASN A 104 0.00 -5.24 7.79
N GLN A 105 -0.81 -4.17 7.84
CA GLN A 105 -1.88 -4.02 8.82
C GLN A 105 -2.90 -5.17 8.72
N LEU A 106 -3.26 -5.59 7.51
CA LEU A 106 -4.15 -6.73 7.27
C LEU A 106 -3.54 -8.06 7.76
N ALA A 107 -2.22 -8.25 7.58
CA ALA A 107 -1.53 -9.43 8.07
C ALA A 107 -1.48 -9.45 9.61
N GLU A 108 -1.13 -8.33 10.24
CA GLU A 108 -1.10 -8.19 11.69
C GLU A 108 -2.48 -8.43 12.33
N ALA A 109 -3.55 -7.86 11.74
CA ALA A 109 -4.91 -8.07 12.22
C ALA A 109 -5.33 -9.55 12.20
N LYS A 110 -4.98 -10.29 11.15
CA LYS A 110 -5.23 -11.74 11.06
C LYS A 110 -4.43 -12.54 12.09
N THR A 111 -3.22 -12.10 12.39
CA THR A 111 -2.33 -12.79 13.35
C THR A 111 -2.85 -12.62 14.79
N LEU A 112 -3.29 -11.41 15.14
CA LEU A 112 -3.92 -11.11 16.43
C LEU A 112 -5.22 -11.89 16.66
N ASP A 113 -6.03 -12.05 15.61
CA ASP A 113 -7.28 -12.81 15.70
C ASP A 113 -7.00 -14.31 15.93
N TYR A 114 -6.00 -14.87 15.23
CA TYR A 114 -5.54 -16.24 15.46
C TYR A 114 -5.01 -16.46 16.89
N GLU A 115 -4.20 -15.56 17.43
CA GLU A 115 -3.70 -15.66 18.81
C GLU A 115 -4.81 -15.54 19.86
N LYS A 116 -5.84 -14.71 19.63
CA LYS A 116 -7.03 -14.65 20.49
C LYS A 116 -7.81 -15.96 20.47
N THR A 117 -7.98 -16.60 19.31
CA THR A 117 -8.66 -17.91 19.24
C THR A 117 -7.89 -19.02 19.96
N LEU A 118 -6.56 -18.98 19.95
CA LEU A 118 -5.72 -19.95 20.66
C LEU A 118 -5.70 -19.73 22.18
N ASN A 119 -5.64 -18.48 22.64
CA ASN A 119 -5.62 -18.16 24.07
C ASN A 119 -7.01 -18.06 24.72
N GLY A 120 -8.06 -17.81 23.95
CA GLY A 120 -9.46 -17.78 24.41
C GLY A 120 -10.14 -19.15 24.47
N GLY A 121 -9.50 -20.19 23.92
CA GLY A 121 -10.01 -21.57 23.87
C GLY A 121 -9.78 -22.42 25.13
N ASN A 122 -9.05 -21.92 26.14
CA ASN A 122 -8.79 -22.65 27.40
C ASN A 122 -9.17 -21.80 28.63
N GLY A 123 -10.47 -21.54 28.76
CA GLY A 123 -11.10 -21.05 29.98
C GLY A 123 -11.79 -22.14 30.80
N VAL A 124 -11.45 -23.42 30.60
CA VAL A 124 -11.76 -24.47 31.58
C VAL A 124 -10.53 -24.61 32.46
N GLY A 125 -10.55 -23.92 33.59
CA GLY A 125 -9.57 -24.08 34.65
C GLY A 125 -9.46 -25.55 34.98
N VAL A 126 -8.30 -26.13 34.71
CA VAL A 126 -7.89 -27.37 35.33
C VAL A 126 -7.76 -27.01 36.80
N ASP A 127 -8.70 -27.48 37.62
CA ASP A 127 -8.64 -27.39 39.06
C ASP A 127 -7.24 -27.82 39.50
N GLY A 128 -6.47 -26.84 39.97
CA GLY A 128 -5.27 -27.08 40.72
C GLY A 128 -5.69 -27.84 41.97
N MET A 129 -5.58 -29.17 41.92
CA MET A 129 -5.61 -30.01 43.12
C MET A 129 -4.39 -29.66 43.98
N SER A 130 -4.57 -28.60 44.76
CA SER A 130 -3.82 -28.33 45.98
C SER A 130 -4.27 -29.37 47.02
N SER A 131 -3.65 -30.56 47.03
CA SER A 131 -3.68 -31.42 48.22
C SER A 131 -2.68 -30.86 49.23
N GLY A 132 -3.24 -30.20 50.24
CA GLY A 132 -2.51 -29.53 51.29
C GLY A 132 -1.66 -30.47 52.15
N LEU A 133 -0.59 -29.88 52.67
CA LEU A 133 0.08 -30.32 53.88
C LEU A 133 -0.92 -30.36 55.04
N HIS A 134 -1.02 -31.49 55.74
CA HIS A 134 -1.15 -31.51 57.20
C HIS A 134 -0.54 -32.80 57.79
N GLU A 135 0.22 -32.58 58.84
CA GLU A 135 1.01 -33.50 59.64
C GLU A 135 0.15 -34.51 60.40
N SER A 136 0.72 -35.68 60.71
CA SER A 136 0.65 -36.25 62.07
C SER A 136 1.57 -37.47 62.21
N ASP A 137 2.36 -37.43 63.28
CA ASP A 137 3.26 -38.45 63.83
C ASP A 137 2.69 -39.87 63.91
N ALA A 138 3.59 -40.87 63.88
CA ALA A 138 3.69 -41.89 64.94
C ALA A 138 4.83 -42.90 64.68
N PHE A 139 5.76 -42.95 65.64
CA PHE A 139 6.67 -44.04 66.07
C PHE A 139 7.65 -44.69 65.07
#